data_AF-A0A950X7Z7-F1
#
_entry.id   AF-A0A950X7Z7-F1
#
_cell.length_a   1.000
_cell.length_b   1.000
_cell.length_c   1.000
_cell.angle_alpha   90.00
_cell.angle_beta   90.00
_cell.angle_gamma   90.00
#
_symmetry.space_group_name_H-M   'P 1'
#
loop_
_entity.id
_entity.type
_entity.pdbx_description
1 polymer ?
#
loop_
_entity_poly.entity_id
_entity_poly.type
_entity_poly.pdbx_seq_one_letter_code
_entity_poly.pdbx_strand_id
1 'polypeptide(L)' 'MTDESEQTSFKPVVWVGSSRKDLRKFPDAVQDHIGYALFVAQQGGKHRDAKPLTGFEGAG' A
#
# COMPACT_ATOMS: atom_id res chain seq x y z
N MET A 1 -1.82 27.74 20.76
CA MET A 1 -3.14 28.03 20.14
C MET A 1 -3.07 27.50 18.71
N THR A 2 -2.80 26.19 18.58
CA THR A 2 -3.76 25.11 18.27
C THR A 2 -4.46 25.34 16.93
N ASP A 3 -4.01 24.61 15.90
CA ASP A 3 -4.93 23.77 15.14
C ASP A 3 -4.16 22.56 14.57
N GLU A 4 -4.46 21.41 15.13
CA GLU A 4 -4.06 20.11 14.63
C GLU A 4 -4.89 19.82 13.38
N SER A 5 -4.26 19.90 12.21
CA SER A 5 -4.85 19.29 11.02
C SER A 5 -4.39 17.84 10.95
N GLU A 6 -4.96 16.97 11.80
CA GLU A 6 -5.01 15.53 11.54
C GLU A 6 -5.90 15.30 10.31
N GLN A 7 -5.40 15.64 9.13
CA GLN A 7 -5.88 15.06 7.89
C GLN A 7 -5.29 13.66 7.85
N THR A 8 -6.14 12.64 7.98
CA THR A 8 -5.83 11.24 7.68
C THR A 8 -5.45 11.11 6.20
N SER A 9 -4.27 11.62 5.86
CA SER A 9 -3.77 11.68 4.49
C SER A 9 -3.22 10.31 4.15
N PHE A 10 -4.07 9.49 3.55
CA PHE A 10 -3.65 8.23 2.95
C PHE A 10 -2.44 8.51 2.05
N LYS A 11 -1.32 7.84 2.31
CA LYS A 11 -0.14 7.91 1.46
C LYS A 11 -0.55 7.50 0.03
N PRO A 12 -0.22 8.27 -1.01
CA PRO A 12 -0.65 7.92 -2.37
C PRO A 12 0.04 6.63 -2.83
N VAL A 13 -0.72 5.72 -3.45
CA VAL A 13 -0.15 4.54 -4.10
C VAL A 13 0.43 4.93 -5.45
N VAL A 14 1.74 4.80 -5.59
CA VAL A 14 2.44 5.01 -6.85
C VAL A 14 2.68 3.66 -7.54
N TRP A 15 2.18 3.54 -8.76
CA TRP A 15 2.37 2.34 -9.59
C TRP A 15 3.62 2.49 -10.45
N VAL A 16 4.50 1.49 -10.42
CA VAL A 16 5.75 1.48 -11.19
C VAL A 16 5.64 0.52 -12.37
N GLY A 17 5.93 0.98 -13.58
CA GLY A 17 5.93 0.14 -14.78
C GLY A 17 4.56 -0.50 -15.07
N SER A 18 4.54 -1.83 -15.22
CA SER A 18 3.33 -2.60 -15.53
C SER A 18 2.50 -3.02 -14.31
N SER A 19 2.95 -2.70 -13.10
CA SER A 19 2.36 -3.22 -11.84
C SER A 19 0.84 -3.05 -11.73
N ARG A 20 0.28 -1.90 -12.13
CA ARG A 20 -1.19 -1.71 -12.15
C ARG A 20 -1.90 -2.59 -13.19
N LYS A 21 -1.30 -2.74 -14.38
CA LYS A 21 -1.88 -3.56 -15.46
C LYS A 21 -1.83 -5.04 -15.09
N ASP A 22 -0.75 -5.48 -14.48
CA ASP A 22 -0.58 -6.86 -14.05
C ASP A 22 -1.50 -7.18 -12.86
N LEU A 23 -1.69 -6.23 -11.93
CA LEU A 23 -2.69 -6.38 -10.87
C LEU A 23 -4.09 -6.66 -11.42
N ARG A 24 -4.51 -5.91 -12.45
CA ARG A 24 -5.85 -6.04 -13.06
C ARG A 24 -6.06 -7.33 -13.85
N LYS A 25 -5.01 -8.12 -14.09
CA LYS A 25 -5.13 -9.44 -14.75
C LYS A 25 -5.40 -10.56 -13.75
N PHE A 26 -5.22 -10.33 -12.44
CA PHE A 26 -5.53 -11.32 -11.43
C PHE A 26 -7.04 -11.51 -11.25
N PRO A 27 -7.49 -12.67 -10.72
CA PRO A 27 -8.89 -12.88 -10.33
C PRO A 27 -9.35 -11.84 -9.29
N ASP A 28 -10.66 -11.57 -9.25
CA ASP A 28 -11.26 -10.53 -8.40
C ASP A 28 -10.87 -10.68 -6.92
N ALA A 29 -10.91 -11.90 -6.38
CA ALA A 29 -10.53 -12.17 -5.00
C ALA A 29 -9.09 -11.74 -4.65
N VAL A 30 -8.18 -11.81 -5.62
CA VAL A 30 -6.78 -11.38 -5.44
C VAL A 30 -6.67 -9.86 -5.53
N GLN A 31 -7.42 -9.23 -6.44
CA GLN A 31 -7.50 -7.77 -6.54
C GLN A 31 -8.04 -7.16 -5.24
N ASP A 32 -9.09 -7.75 -4.67
CA ASP A 32 -9.67 -7.32 -3.39
C ASP A 32 -8.67 -7.43 -2.24
N HIS A 33 -7.98 -8.56 -2.15
CA HIS A 33 -6.98 -8.79 -1.11
C HIS A 33 -5.82 -7.79 -1.20
N ILE A 34 -5.30 -7.54 -2.41
CA ILE A 34 -4.23 -6.55 -2.62
C ILE A 34 -4.76 -5.13 -2.38
N GLY A 35 -5.98 -4.82 -2.78
CA GLY A 35 -6.64 -3.54 -2.51
C GLY A 35 -6.70 -3.23 -1.02
N TYR A 36 -7.09 -4.22 -0.21
CA TYR A 36 -7.09 -4.08 1.25
C TYR A 36 -5.67 -3.92 1.81
N ALA A 37 -4.70 -4.68 1.32
CA ALA A 37 -3.30 -4.55 1.75
C ALA A 37 -2.73 -3.15 1.44
N LEU A 38 -3.06 -2.59 0.26
CA LEU A 38 -2.69 -1.22 -0.10
C LEU A 38 -3.38 -0.21 0.82
N PHE A 39 -4.68 -0.34 1.07
CA PHE A 39 -5.41 0.53 2.00
C PHE A 39 -4.78 0.58 3.40
N VAL A 40 -4.34 -0.56 3.92
CA VAL A 40 -3.62 -0.63 5.20
C VAL A 40 -2.26 0.08 5.10
N ALA A 41 -1.52 -0.11 4.00
CA ALA A 41 -0.24 0.56 3.76
C ALA A 41 -0.38 2.09 3.61
N GLN A 42 -1.47 2.55 2.99
CA GLN A 42 -1.74 3.98 2.82
C GLN A 42 -1.99 4.68 4.17
N GLN A 43 -2.53 3.96 5.17
CA GLN A 43 -2.68 4.46 6.55
C GLN A 43 -1.37 4.46 7.34
N GLY A 44 -0.27 4.00 6.74
CA GLY A 44 1.01 3.81 7.43
C GLY A 44 1.10 2.48 8.19
N GLY A 45 0.10 1.59 8.04
CA GLY A 45 0.14 0.24 8.58
C GLY A 45 0.92 -0.73 7.70
N LYS A 46 1.00 -1.98 8.15
CA LYS A 46 1.59 -3.09 7.39
C LYS A 46 0.61 -4.25 7.37
N HIS A 47 0.19 -4.66 6.18
CA HIS A 47 -0.69 -5.82 6.02
C HIS A 47 0.00 -7.10 6.53
N ARG A 48 -0.74 -8.03 7.13
CA ARG A 48 -0.17 -9.26 7.74
C ARG A 48 0.63 -10.09 6.73
N ASP A 49 0.15 -10.14 5.50
CA ASP A 49 0.76 -10.93 4.43
C ASP A 49 1.86 -10.15 3.68
N ALA A 50 2.14 -8.89 4.05
CA ALA A 50 3.22 -8.11 3.49
C ALA A 50 4.56 -8.45 4.17
N LYS A 51 5.50 -8.99 3.39
CA LYS A 51 6.86 -9.28 3.86
C LYS A 51 7.83 -8.19 3.37
N PRO A 52 8.59 -7.54 4.28
CA PRO A 52 9.64 -6.61 3.87
C PRO A 52 10.66 -7.33 2.99
N LEU A 53 11.07 -6.68 1.91
CA LEU A 53 12.17 -7.16 1.09
C LEU A 53 13.47 -6.89 1.84
N THR A 54 14.17 -7.97 2.20
CA THR A 54 15.49 -7.92 2.85
C THR A 54 16.59 -7.79 1.81
N GLY A 55 17.65 -7.04 2.09
CA GLY A 55 18.78 -6.84 1.17
C GLY A 55 18.68 -5.61 0.27
N PHE A 56 17.67 -4.76 0.49
CA PHE A 56 17.56 -3.43 -0.09
C PHE A 56 17.57 -2.40 1.04
N GLU A 57 18.46 -1.40 0.95
CA GLU A 57 18.61 -0.34 1.94
C GLU A 57 17.38 0.59 1.88
N GLY A 58 16.56 0.62 2.94
CA GLY A 58 15.32 1.42 3.01
C GLY A 58 14.06 0.67 3.45
N ALA A 59 14.14 -0.61 3.81
CA ALA A 59 13.03 -1.39 4.38
C ALA A 59 12.94 -1.22 5.91
N GLY A 60 12.63 -0.01 6.38
CA GLY A 60 12.41 0.34 7.79
C GLY A 60 11.13 1.14 7.97
#